data_AF-A0A954YRK0-F1
#
_entry.id   AF-A0A954YRK0-F1
#
_cell.length_a   1.000
_cell.length_b   1.000
_cell.length_c   1.000
_cell.angle_alpha   90.00
_cell.angle_beta   90.00
_cell.angle_gamma   90.00
#
_symmetry.space_group_name_H-M   'P 1'
#
loop_
_entity.id
_entity.type
_entity.pdbx_description
1 polymer ?
#
loop_
_entity_poly.entity_id
_entity_poly.type
_entity_poly.pdbx_seq_one_letter_code
_entity_poly.pdbx_strand_id
1 'polypeptide(L)'
;MDPVEKKFHAAMINVYHQGKDRCGYNATRFLQMVNERGGLETAKDLLSKKGASEGLTTLWKFNCLDISMEALVLRAEFESLFTDEERKTARQILSSLGFQEEDRQQTRENDNAESN
;
A
#
# COMPACT_ATOMS: atom_id res chain seq x y z
N MET A 1 16.58 11.73 4.03
CA MET A 1 15.22 11.22 3.82
C MET A 1 14.35 12.37 3.34
N ASP A 2 13.89 12.26 2.11
CA ASP A 2 13.06 13.28 1.43
C ASP A 2 11.70 13.45 2.16
N PRO A 3 11.07 14.63 2.16
CA PRO A 3 9.75 14.82 2.77
C PRO A 3 8.69 13.85 2.25
N VAL A 4 8.71 13.52 0.95
CA VAL A 4 7.76 12.59 0.32
C VAL A 4 8.04 11.16 0.77
N GLU A 5 9.32 10.79 0.88
CA GLU A 5 9.75 9.48 1.40
C GLU A 5 9.31 9.27 2.86
N LYS A 6 9.44 10.29 3.72
CA LYS A 6 8.96 10.24 5.10
C LYS A 6 7.44 10.03 5.17
N LYS A 7 6.68 10.75 4.33
CA LYS A 7 5.22 10.56 4.22
C LYS A 7 4.89 9.14 3.77
N PHE A 8 5.64 8.61 2.80
CA PHE A 8 5.45 7.25 2.33
C PHE A 8 5.73 6.22 3.43
N HIS A 9 6.80 6.39 4.20
CA HIS A 9 7.08 5.53 5.35
C HIS A 9 5.96 5.56 6.39
N ALA A 10 5.44 6.75 6.74
CA ALA A 10 4.28 6.85 7.62
C ALA A 10 3.02 6.18 7.04
N ALA A 11 2.78 6.32 5.73
CA ALA A 11 1.67 5.67 5.04
C ALA A 11 1.81 4.13 5.07
N MET A 12 3.03 3.60 4.91
CA MET A 12 3.33 2.17 5.05
C MET A 12 3.02 1.65 6.45
N ILE A 13 3.38 2.40 7.50
CA ILE A 13 2.98 2.04 8.88
C ILE A 13 1.46 2.10 9.02
N ASN A 14 0.79 3.07 8.40
CA ASN A 14 -0.67 3.15 8.43
C ASN A 14 -1.35 1.95 7.75
N VAL A 15 -0.75 1.33 6.73
CA VAL A 15 -1.24 0.07 6.14
C VAL A 15 -1.34 -1.02 7.20
N TYR A 16 -0.36 -1.12 8.09
CA TYR A 16 -0.38 -2.09 9.20
C TYR A 16 -1.54 -1.81 10.17
N HIS A 17 -1.72 -0.55 10.59
CA HIS A 17 -2.81 -0.17 11.49
C HIS A 17 -4.18 -0.42 10.87
N GLN A 18 -4.39 0.06 9.64
CA GLN A 18 -5.64 -0.16 8.93
C GLN A 18 -5.89 -1.65 8.63
N GLY A 19 -4.85 -2.42 8.28
CA GLY A 19 -4.97 -3.87 8.07
C GLY A 19 -5.42 -4.58 9.34
N LYS A 20 -4.92 -4.16 10.50
CA LYS A 20 -5.33 -4.69 11.80
C LYS A 20 -6.76 -4.27 12.15
N ASP A 21 -7.09 -2.99 12.00
CA ASP A 21 -8.35 -2.43 12.49
C ASP A 21 -9.53 -2.72 11.55
N ARG A 22 -9.33 -2.60 10.23
CA ARG A 22 -10.37 -2.83 9.21
C ARG A 22 -10.49 -4.30 8.81
N CYS A 23 -9.39 -5.03 8.79
CA CYS A 23 -9.30 -6.35 8.15
C CYS A 23 -8.97 -7.47 9.14
N GLY A 24 -8.68 -7.15 10.41
CA GLY A 24 -8.26 -8.11 11.42
C GLY A 24 -6.90 -8.77 11.13
N TYR A 25 -6.13 -8.24 10.17
CA TYR A 25 -4.87 -8.82 9.73
C TYR A 25 -3.67 -8.14 10.38
N ASN A 26 -2.93 -8.89 11.20
CA ASN A 26 -1.74 -8.39 11.89
C ASN A 26 -0.47 -8.70 11.09
N ALA A 27 -0.06 -7.77 10.22
CA ALA A 27 1.12 -7.91 9.36
C ALA A 27 2.43 -7.59 10.10
N THR A 28 2.74 -8.27 11.20
CA THR A 28 3.92 -7.97 12.05
C THR A 28 5.25 -8.01 11.29
N ARG A 29 5.42 -8.97 10.38
CA ARG A 29 6.64 -9.07 9.54
C ARG A 29 6.78 -7.87 8.61
N PHE A 30 5.67 -7.38 8.07
CA PHE A 30 5.67 -6.19 7.22
C PHE A 30 6.04 -4.94 8.02
N LEU A 31 5.44 -4.76 9.21
CA LEU A 31 5.79 -3.64 10.10
C LEU A 31 7.28 -3.67 10.49
N GLN A 32 7.80 -4.86 10.80
CA GLN A 32 9.22 -5.01 11.12
C GLN A 32 10.12 -4.62 9.94
N MET A 33 9.82 -5.08 8.72
CA MET A 33 10.57 -4.70 7.53
C MET A 33 10.54 -3.18 7.30
N VAL A 34 9.37 -2.55 7.45
CA VAL A 34 9.21 -1.09 7.29
C VAL A 34 10.03 -0.32 8.32
N ASN A 35 10.10 -0.79 9.57
CA ASN A 35 10.88 -0.16 10.63
C ASN A 35 12.39 -0.36 10.45
N GLU A 36 12.82 -1.52 9.97
CA GLU A 36 14.25 -1.85 9.80
C GLU A 36 14.86 -1.22 8.53
N ARG A 37 14.13 -1.27 7.41
CA ARG A 37 14.63 -0.87 6.08
C ARG A 37 14.02 0.43 5.57
N GLY A 38 12.94 0.90 6.18
CA GLY A 38 12.15 2.02 5.68
C GLY A 38 11.05 1.57 4.72
N GLY A 39 10.07 2.45 4.52
CA GLY A 39 8.88 2.16 3.72
C GLY A 39 9.21 2.03 2.23
N LEU A 40 10.01 2.96 1.70
CA LEU A 40 10.36 2.99 0.28
C LEU A 40 11.16 1.76 -0.14
N GLU A 41 12.23 1.42 0.60
CA GLU A 41 13.05 0.25 0.30
C GLU A 41 12.23 -1.05 0.40
N THR A 42 11.37 -1.17 1.42
CA THR A 42 10.46 -2.30 1.57
C THR A 42 9.49 -2.42 0.38
N ALA A 43 8.91 -1.32 -0.09
CA ALA A 43 8.02 -1.33 -1.24
C ALA A 43 8.75 -1.79 -2.51
N LYS A 44 9.95 -1.27 -2.76
CA LYS A 44 10.77 -1.66 -3.91
C LYS A 44 11.18 -3.14 -3.87
N ASP A 45 11.59 -3.63 -2.71
CA ASP A 45 11.90 -5.06 -2.52
C ASP A 45 10.68 -5.95 -2.80
N LEU A 46 9.49 -5.54 -2.36
CA LEU A 46 8.24 -6.27 -2.60
C LEU A 46 7.81 -6.23 -4.07
N LEU A 47 7.92 -5.08 -4.75
CA LEU A 47 7.61 -4.96 -6.18
C LEU A 47 8.60 -5.71 -7.07
N SER A 48 9.86 -5.87 -6.62
CA SER A 48 10.86 -6.67 -7.34
C SER A 48 10.54 -8.17 -7.33
N LYS A 49 9.73 -8.63 -6.36
CA LYS A 49 9.31 -10.03 -6.25
C LYS A 49 8.15 -10.29 -7.21
N LYS A 50 8.15 -11.47 -7.82
CA LYS A 50 7.09 -11.86 -8.75
C LYS A 50 5.81 -12.22 -8.00
N GLY A 51 4.74 -11.50 -8.30
CA GLY A 51 3.38 -11.82 -7.88
C GLY A 51 2.92 -11.15 -6.59
N ALA A 52 1.67 -11.42 -6.21
CA ALA A 52 1.10 -10.90 -4.96
C ALA A 52 1.83 -11.50 -3.75
N SER A 53 2.20 -10.63 -2.80
CA SER A 53 2.73 -11.10 -1.52
C SER A 53 1.64 -11.83 -0.72
N GLU A 54 2.05 -12.68 0.23
CA GLU A 54 1.12 -13.36 1.14
C GLU A 54 0.29 -12.35 1.95
N GLY A 55 0.91 -11.25 2.38
CA GLY A 55 0.23 -10.14 3.05
C GLY A 55 -0.82 -9.49 2.15
N LEU A 56 -0.50 -9.23 0.88
CA LEU A 56 -1.45 -8.68 -0.07
C LEU A 56 -2.62 -9.64 -0.35
N THR A 57 -2.33 -10.92 -0.53
CA THR A 57 -3.35 -11.95 -0.71
C THR A 57 -4.29 -12.02 0.50
N THR A 58 -3.77 -11.77 1.70
CA THR A 58 -4.59 -11.70 2.91
C THR A 58 -5.47 -10.46 2.91
N LEU A 59 -4.94 -9.28 2.58
CA LEU A 59 -5.74 -8.06 2.43
C LEU A 59 -6.85 -8.22 1.39
N TRP A 60 -6.58 -8.91 0.27
CA TRP A 60 -7.58 -9.24 -0.73
C TRP A 60 -8.74 -10.07 -0.17
N LYS A 61 -8.46 -11.11 0.63
CA LYS A 61 -9.51 -11.93 1.26
C LYS A 61 -10.47 -11.13 2.15
N PHE A 62 -9.99 -10.01 2.69
CA PHE A 62 -10.77 -9.11 3.53
C PHE A 62 -11.27 -7.87 2.79
N ASN A 63 -11.16 -7.84 1.45
CA ASN A 63 -11.58 -6.72 0.61
C ASN A 63 -10.92 -5.37 0.97
N CYS A 64 -9.67 -5.43 1.44
CA CYS A 64 -8.88 -4.30 1.93
C CYS A 64 -7.71 -3.96 0.99
N LEU A 65 -7.89 -4.09 -0.32
CA LEU A 65 -6.81 -3.79 -1.28
C LEU A 65 -6.57 -2.29 -1.45
N ASP A 66 -7.53 -1.45 -1.08
CA ASP A 66 -7.43 0.01 -1.10
C ASP A 66 -6.32 0.55 -0.19
N ILE A 67 -6.08 -0.11 0.95
CA ILE A 67 -5.05 0.26 1.92
C ILE A 67 -3.69 -0.39 1.64
N SER A 68 -3.59 -1.25 0.63
CA SER A 68 -2.34 -1.97 0.33
C SER A 68 -1.19 -1.05 -0.05
N MET A 69 0.05 -1.55 0.06
CA MET A 69 1.24 -0.83 -0.39
C MET A 69 1.20 -0.57 -1.89
N GLU A 70 0.77 -1.54 -2.68
CA GLU A 70 0.59 -1.46 -4.12
C GLU A 70 -0.41 -0.35 -4.46
N ALA A 71 -1.44 -0.21 -3.62
CA ALA A 71 -2.34 0.91 -3.77
C ALA A 71 -1.61 2.23 -3.50
N LEU A 72 -0.88 2.37 -2.39
CA LEU A 72 -0.12 3.58 -2.09
C LEU A 72 0.86 3.97 -3.22
N VAL A 73 1.57 3.02 -3.83
CA VAL A 73 2.53 3.24 -4.94
C VAL A 73 1.89 3.96 -6.14
N LEU A 74 0.61 3.73 -6.40
CA LEU A 74 -0.11 4.38 -7.51
C LEU A 74 -0.64 5.78 -7.17
N ARG A 75 -0.53 6.25 -5.92
CA ARG A 75 -0.98 7.61 -5.56
C ARG A 75 -0.07 8.65 -6.20
N ALA A 76 -0.66 9.69 -6.77
CA ALA A 76 0.05 10.82 -7.37
C ALA A 76 1.05 11.49 -6.39
N GLU A 77 0.74 11.49 -5.09
CA GLU A 77 1.62 12.05 -4.04
C GLU A 77 2.95 11.31 -3.90
N PHE A 78 3.01 10.03 -4.26
CA PHE A 78 4.20 9.19 -4.15
C PHE A 78 4.80 8.81 -5.50
N GLU A 79 4.20 9.30 -6.60
CA GLU A 79 4.61 9.02 -7.96
C GLU A 79 6.09 9.32 -8.21
N SER A 80 6.62 10.40 -7.61
CA SER A 80 8.03 10.77 -7.73
C SER A 80 9.01 9.81 -7.05
N LEU A 81 8.55 8.89 -6.19
CA LEU A 81 9.39 7.92 -5.49
C LEU A 81 9.62 6.63 -6.29
N PHE A 82 8.75 6.36 -7.26
CA PHE A 82 8.68 5.10 -8.00
C PHE A 82 8.85 5.31 -9.50
N THR A 83 9.44 4.33 -10.18
CA THR A 83 9.52 4.35 -11.65
C THR A 83 8.19 3.89 -12.28
N ASP A 84 8.04 4.17 -13.57
CA ASP A 84 6.87 3.72 -14.32
C ASP A 84 6.75 2.19 -14.33
N GLU A 85 7.86 1.46 -14.35
CA GLU A 85 7.88 -0.01 -14.26
C GLU A 85 7.41 -0.50 -12.89
N GLU A 86 7.85 0.13 -11.81
CA GLU A 86 7.42 -0.20 -10.43
C GLU A 86 5.91 0.03 -10.28
N ARG A 87 5.41 1.17 -10.76
CA ARG A 87 3.98 1.49 -10.75
C ARG A 87 3.17 0.54 -11.64
N LYS A 88 3.68 0.21 -12.84
CA LYS A 88 3.04 -0.77 -13.72
C LYS A 88 2.94 -2.13 -13.06
N THR A 89 3.98 -2.55 -12.34
CA THR A 89 3.99 -3.81 -11.58
C THR A 89 2.94 -3.79 -10.47
N ALA A 90 2.88 -2.73 -9.68
CA ALA A 90 1.85 -2.55 -8.64
C ALA A 90 0.43 -2.66 -9.23
N ARG A 91 0.18 -1.99 -10.36
CA ARG A 91 -1.10 -2.06 -11.07
C ARG A 91 -1.42 -3.47 -11.54
N GLN A 92 -0.46 -4.16 -12.15
CA GLN A 92 -0.65 -5.55 -12.61
C GLN A 92 -0.99 -6.50 -11.47
N ILE A 93 -0.32 -6.36 -10.32
CA ILE A 93 -0.60 -7.17 -9.14
C ILE A 93 -2.04 -6.91 -8.65
N LEU A 94 -2.45 -5.66 -8.51
CA LEU A 94 -3.82 -5.30 -8.11
C LEU A 94 -4.87 -5.82 -9.09
N SER A 95 -4.64 -5.63 -10.40
CA SER A 95 -5.53 -6.14 -11.44
C SER A 95 -5.61 -7.66 -11.45
N SER A 96 -4.53 -8.37 -11.12
CA SER A 96 -4.53 -9.85 -11.01
C SER A 96 -5.41 -10.37 -9.86
N LEU A 97 -5.65 -9.52 -8.85
CA LEU A 97 -6.56 -9.79 -7.73
C LEU A 97 -7.97 -9.23 -7.97
N GLY A 98 -8.23 -8.63 -9.15
CA GLY A 98 -9.52 -8.07 -9.51
C GLY A 98 -9.78 -6.65 -9.01
N PHE A 99 -8.81 -5.96 -8.41
CA PHE A 99 -8.97 -4.59 -7.94
C PHE A 99 -8.79 -3.59 -9.09
N GLN A 100 -9.78 -2.73 -9.31
CA GLN A 100 -9.74 -1.68 -10.35
C GLN A 100 -9.42 -0.32 -9.71
N GLU A 101 -8.78 0.58 -10.46
CA GLU A 101 -8.47 1.93 -9.96
C GLU A 101 -9.73 2.74 -9.59
N GLU A 102 -10.88 2.38 -10.16
CA GLU A 102 -12.21 2.95 -9.90
C GLU A 102 -12.67 2.71 -8.45
N ASP A 103 -12.35 1.54 -7.87
CA ASP A 103 -12.70 1.17 -6.49
C ASP A 103 -12.07 2.11 -5.45
N ARG A 104 -11.03 2.86 -5.86
CA ARG A 104 -10.28 3.75 -4.98
C ARG A 104 -10.94 5.12 -4.78
N GLN A 105 -11.87 5.52 -5.64
CA GLN A 105 -12.54 6.83 -5.53
C GLN A 105 -13.52 6.87 -4.35
N GLN A 106 -14.07 5.72 -3.92
CA GLN A 106 -15.03 5.63 -2.84
C GLN A 106 -14.43 5.90 -1.44
N THR A 107 -13.13 5.60 -1.22
CA THR A 107 -12.49 5.78 0.11
C THR A 107 -12.10 7.24 0.37
N ARG A 108 -11.79 8.03 -0.67
CA ARG A 108 -11.37 9.45 -0.52
C ARG A 108 -12.48 10.35 0.02
N GLU A 109 -13.74 10.00 -0.16
CA GLU A 109 -14.87 10.77 0.38
C GLU A 109 -15.06 10.54 1.89
N ASN A 110 -14.64 9.38 2.43
CA ASN A 110 -14.83 9.06 3.85
C ASN A 110 -13.76 9.66 4.76
N ASP A 111 -12.50 9.80 4.32
CA ASP A 111 -11.43 10.42 5.13
C ASP A 111 -11.62 11.95 5.30
N ASN A 112 -12.42 12.59 4.44
CA ASN A 112 -12.71 14.02 4.54
C ASN A 112 -13.87 14.34 5.51
N ALA A 113 -14.46 13.33 6.16
CA ALA A 113 -15.57 13.49 7.09
C ALA A 113 -15.16 13.54 8.58
N GLU A 114 -13.91 13.23 8.93
CA GLU A 114 -13.43 13.23 10.34
C GLU A 114 -12.64 14.51 10.73
N SER A 115 -12.72 15.58 9.94
CA SER A 115 -12.27 16.93 10.33
C SER A 115 -13.39 17.95 10.14
N ASN A 116 -14.44 17.86 10.95
CA ASN A 116 -15.36 18.96 11.23
C ASN A 116 -15.86 18.90 12.68
#